data_AF-A0AAX3ABC3-F1
#
_entry.id   AF-A0AAX3ABC3-F1
#
_cell.length_a   1.000
_cell.length_b   1.000
_cell.length_c   1.000
_cell.angle_alpha   90.00
_cell.angle_beta   90.00
_cell.angle_gamma   90.00
#
_symmetry.space_group_name_H-M   'P 1'
#
loop_
_entity.id
_entity.type
_entity.pdbx_description
1 polymer ?
#
loop_
_entity_poly.entity_id
_entity_poly.type
_entity_poly.pdbx_seq_one_letter_code
_entity_poly.pdbx_strand_id
1 'polypeptide(L)'
;MSNKGKSTARKKLEAVEKLRAWVREKVETGTLDQYIRYGRLNRSEIAAELGIARSTLSSTNNLARAELEKIEAEFIQTGILKGRISDGERKLEPGAFEALLASKERELKALRERLAMKTAENEQLKKKLSSSESFLDDIIPSGRRVCL
;
A
#
# COMPACT_ATOMS: atom_id res chain seq x y z
N MET A 1 -6.07 -16.57 -35.31
CA MET A 1 -7.28 -17.09 -34.62
C MET A 1 -7.75 -16.05 -33.63
N SER A 2 -8.97 -15.54 -33.79
CA SER A 2 -9.50 -14.41 -33.02
C SER A 2 -10.00 -14.90 -31.65
N ASN A 3 -9.27 -14.58 -30.58
CA ASN A 3 -9.69 -14.84 -29.20
C ASN A 3 -10.86 -13.91 -28.84
N LYS A 4 -12.07 -14.28 -29.25
CA LYS A 4 -13.31 -13.67 -28.77
C LYS A 4 -13.32 -13.77 -27.25
N GLY A 5 -13.23 -12.61 -26.59
CA GLY A 5 -13.08 -12.51 -25.14
C GLY A 5 -14.14 -13.30 -24.41
N LYS A 6 -13.71 -14.32 -23.65
CA LYS A 6 -14.57 -14.96 -22.63
C LYS A 6 -15.24 -13.85 -21.81
N SER A 7 -16.56 -13.92 -21.66
CA SER A 7 -17.33 -13.01 -20.80
C SER A 7 -16.62 -12.84 -19.46
N THR A 8 -16.53 -11.60 -18.97
CA THR A 8 -15.85 -11.25 -17.72
C THR A 8 -16.36 -12.10 -16.55
N ALA A 9 -17.63 -12.49 -16.56
CA ALA A 9 -18.22 -13.40 -15.57
C ALA A 9 -17.60 -14.82 -15.62
N ARG A 10 -17.42 -15.39 -16.82
CA ARG A 10 -16.78 -16.70 -16.99
C ARG A 10 -15.34 -16.69 -16.51
N LYS A 11 -14.58 -15.62 -16.78
CA LYS A 11 -13.20 -15.48 -16.27
C LYS A 11 -13.13 -15.45 -14.75
N LYS A 12 -14.11 -14.79 -14.09
CA LYS A 12 -14.21 -14.76 -12.62
C LYS A 12 -14.53 -16.13 -12.05
N LEU A 13 -15.43 -16.89 -12.67
CA LEU A 13 -15.75 -18.27 -12.24
C LEU A 13 -14.57 -19.22 -12.41
N GLU A 14 -13.90 -19.17 -13.56
CA GLU A 14 -12.70 -19.99 -13.84
C GLU A 14 -11.57 -19.69 -12.83
N ALA A 15 -11.44 -18.44 -12.39
CA ALA A 15 -10.49 -18.06 -11.33
C ALA A 15 -10.84 -18.67 -9.97
N VAL A 16 -12.13 -18.75 -9.62
CA VAL A 16 -12.61 -19.37 -8.37
C VAL A 16 -12.37 -20.88 -8.39
N GLU A 17 -12.67 -21.54 -9.51
CA GLU A 17 -12.43 -22.98 -9.66
C GLU A 17 -10.96 -23.34 -9.55
N LYS A 18 -10.08 -22.58 -10.22
CA LYS A 18 -8.63 -22.72 -10.11
C LYS A 18 -8.14 -22.53 -8.68
N LEU A 19 -8.67 -21.52 -7.97
CA LEU A 19 -8.32 -21.28 -6.57
C LEU A 19 -8.70 -22.48 -5.69
N ARG A 20 -9.93 -22.99 -5.81
CA ARG A 20 -10.39 -24.15 -5.02
C ARG A 20 -9.57 -25.41 -5.29
N ALA A 21 -9.22 -25.67 -6.56
CA ALA A 21 -8.39 -26.81 -6.94
C ALA A 21 -7.00 -26.70 -6.33
N TRP A 22 -6.37 -25.52 -6.43
CA TRP A 22 -5.06 -25.26 -5.83
C TRP A 22 -5.07 -25.42 -4.31
N VAL A 23 -6.08 -24.90 -3.62
CA VAL A 23 -6.19 -25.06 -2.16
C VAL A 23 -6.25 -26.53 -1.79
N ARG A 24 -7.07 -27.33 -2.50
CA ARG A 24 -7.17 -28.78 -2.25
C ARG A 24 -5.83 -29.48 -2.45
N GLU A 25 -5.14 -29.19 -3.55
CA GLU A 25 -3.82 -29.75 -3.85
C GLU A 25 -2.79 -29.39 -2.77
N LYS A 26 -2.77 -28.13 -2.30
CA LYS A 26 -1.82 -27.68 -1.27
C LYS A 26 -2.11 -28.25 0.11
N VAL A 27 -3.39 -28.50 0.43
CA VAL A 27 -3.78 -29.20 1.66
C VAL A 27 -3.37 -30.67 1.59
N GLU A 28 -3.60 -31.34 0.45
CA GLU A 28 -3.25 -32.76 0.25
C GLU A 28 -1.73 -32.99 0.26
N THR A 29 -0.97 -32.08 -0.35
CA THR A 29 0.50 -32.13 -0.37
C THR A 29 1.14 -31.61 0.92
N GLY A 30 0.38 -30.99 1.83
CA GLY A 30 0.89 -30.38 3.05
C GLY A 30 1.83 -29.19 2.81
N THR A 31 1.81 -28.58 1.63
CA THR A 31 2.72 -27.47 1.26
C THR A 31 2.11 -26.08 1.47
N LEU A 32 0.87 -26.02 1.97
CA LEU A 32 0.13 -24.78 2.19
C LEU A 32 0.91 -23.77 3.05
N ASP A 33 1.68 -24.24 4.03
CA ASP A 33 2.47 -23.40 4.96
C ASP A 33 3.47 -22.48 4.25
N GLN A 34 3.98 -22.88 3.09
CA GLN A 34 4.94 -22.09 2.32
C GLN A 34 4.35 -20.75 1.84
N TYR A 35 3.02 -20.74 1.65
CA TYR A 35 2.24 -19.60 1.15
C TYR A 35 1.62 -18.78 2.28
N ILE A 36 1.86 -19.15 3.53
CA ILE A 36 1.40 -18.38 4.69
C ILE A 36 2.43 -17.30 5.01
N ARG A 37 1.98 -16.05 5.04
CA ARG A 37 2.76 -14.88 5.47
C ARG A 37 1.92 -14.05 6.42
N TYR A 38 2.47 -13.76 7.61
CA TYR A 38 1.79 -12.96 8.64
C TYR A 38 0.37 -13.46 9.00
N GLY A 39 0.18 -14.79 9.04
CA GLY A 39 -1.12 -15.42 9.37
C GLY A 39 -2.17 -15.29 8.26
N ARG A 40 -1.77 -15.03 7.02
CA ARG A 40 -2.65 -14.97 5.84
C ARG A 40 -2.02 -15.68 4.66
N LEU A 41 -2.86 -16.07 3.72
CA LEU A 41 -2.41 -16.60 2.44
C LEU A 41 -1.86 -15.45 1.58
N ASN A 42 -0.66 -15.65 1.04
CA ASN A 42 0.01 -14.65 0.22
C ASN A 42 -0.65 -14.52 -1.16
N ARG A 43 -1.58 -13.57 -1.26
CA ARG A 43 -2.33 -13.25 -2.48
C ARG A 43 -1.45 -13.03 -3.72
N SER A 44 -0.22 -12.54 -3.56
CA SER A 44 0.67 -12.27 -4.70
C SER A 44 1.31 -13.56 -5.24
N GLU A 45 1.77 -14.44 -4.35
CA GLU A 45 2.36 -15.73 -4.72
C GLU A 45 1.28 -16.66 -5.32
N ILE A 46 0.09 -16.68 -4.72
CA ILE A 46 -1.05 -17.46 -5.23
C ILE A 46 -1.48 -16.97 -6.61
N ALA A 47 -1.52 -15.65 -6.82
CA ALA A 47 -1.85 -15.09 -8.13
C ALA A 47 -0.83 -15.50 -9.20
N ALA A 48 0.46 -15.49 -8.85
CA ALA A 48 1.54 -15.88 -9.75
C ALA A 48 1.45 -17.37 -10.13
N GLU A 49 1.19 -18.25 -9.15
CA GLU A 49 1.09 -19.69 -9.39
C GLU A 49 -0.16 -20.06 -10.21
N LEU A 50 -1.29 -19.43 -9.93
CA LEU A 50 -2.53 -19.65 -10.69
C LEU A 50 -2.51 -18.99 -12.08
N GLY A 51 -1.53 -18.14 -12.36
CA GLY A 51 -1.47 -17.34 -13.60
C GLY A 51 -2.60 -16.32 -13.72
N ILE A 52 -3.07 -15.78 -12.59
CA ILE A 52 -4.19 -14.83 -12.51
C ILE A 52 -3.65 -13.46 -12.10
N ALA A 53 -4.28 -12.37 -12.55
CA ALA A 53 -3.91 -11.04 -12.09
C ALA A 53 -4.11 -10.89 -10.58
N ARG A 54 -3.14 -10.29 -9.87
CA ARG A 54 -3.24 -9.99 -8.42
C ARG A 54 -4.51 -9.20 -8.07
N SER A 55 -4.96 -8.33 -8.97
CA SER A 55 -6.21 -7.56 -8.82
C SER A 55 -7.45 -8.44 -8.70
N THR A 56 -7.45 -9.66 -9.23
CA THR A 56 -8.54 -10.63 -9.10
C THR A 56 -8.69 -11.14 -7.67
N LEU A 57 -7.59 -11.27 -6.92
CA LEU A 57 -7.57 -11.68 -5.51
C LEU A 57 -7.59 -10.49 -4.54
N SER A 58 -7.33 -9.27 -5.01
CA SER A 58 -7.24 -8.07 -4.17
C SER A 58 -8.46 -7.14 -4.29
N SER A 59 -9.15 -7.12 -5.44
CA SER A 59 -10.28 -6.21 -5.66
C SER A 59 -11.50 -6.62 -4.85
N THR A 60 -12.12 -5.66 -4.17
CA THR A 60 -13.30 -5.83 -3.29
C THR A 60 -14.53 -6.41 -4.01
N ASN A 61 -14.63 -6.28 -5.34
CA ASN A 61 -15.81 -6.70 -6.11
C ASN A 61 -15.54 -7.96 -6.96
N ASN A 62 -14.69 -8.86 -6.46
CA ASN A 62 -14.29 -10.07 -7.17
C ASN A 62 -14.63 -11.34 -6.38
N LEU A 63 -15.26 -12.29 -7.08
CA LEU A 63 -15.68 -13.57 -6.51
C LEU A 63 -14.49 -14.39 -5.99
N ALA A 64 -13.34 -14.34 -6.67
CA ALA A 64 -12.15 -15.06 -6.25
C ALA A 64 -11.59 -14.54 -4.92
N ARG A 65 -11.71 -13.23 -4.65
CA ARG A 65 -11.34 -12.66 -3.36
C ARG A 65 -12.29 -13.12 -2.25
N ALA A 66 -13.60 -13.04 -2.48
CA ALA A 66 -14.59 -13.46 -1.49
C ALA A 66 -14.40 -14.94 -1.13
N GLU A 67 -14.07 -15.77 -2.11
CA GLU A 67 -13.80 -17.19 -1.86
C GLU A 67 -12.48 -17.42 -1.12
N LEU A 68 -11.42 -16.67 -1.46
CA LEU A 68 -10.18 -16.72 -0.69
C LEU A 68 -10.41 -16.33 0.77
N GLU A 69 -11.23 -15.31 1.05
CA GLU A 69 -11.56 -14.88 2.41
C GLU A 69 -12.34 -15.96 3.18
N LYS A 70 -13.25 -16.70 2.53
CA LYS A 70 -13.93 -17.85 3.16
C LYS A 70 -12.96 -18.97 3.50
N ILE A 71 -12.07 -19.32 2.57
CA ILE A 71 -11.06 -20.36 2.79
C ILE A 71 -10.10 -19.95 3.91
N GLU A 72 -9.67 -18.68 3.93
CA GLU A 72 -8.88 -18.14 5.05
C GLU A 72 -9.67 -18.28 6.38
N ALA A 73 -10.97 -17.98 6.42
CA ALA A 73 -11.79 -18.13 7.63
C ALA A 73 -11.93 -19.59 8.09
N GLU A 74 -12.13 -20.53 7.17
CA GLU A 74 -12.17 -21.98 7.46
C GLU A 74 -10.84 -22.48 8.02
N PHE A 75 -9.72 -22.02 7.45
CA PHE A 75 -8.39 -22.34 7.93
C PHE A 75 -8.07 -21.75 9.29
N ILE A 76 -8.68 -20.62 9.64
CA ILE A 76 -8.60 -20.06 11.00
C ILE A 76 -9.38 -20.94 11.98
N GLN A 77 -10.60 -21.35 11.62
CA GLN A 77 -11.43 -22.21 12.48
C GLN A 77 -10.81 -23.58 12.71
N THR A 78 -10.18 -24.15 11.69
CA THR A 78 -9.48 -25.45 11.76
C THR A 78 -8.08 -25.34 12.38
N GLY A 79 -7.60 -24.13 12.68
CA GLY A 79 -6.30 -23.89 13.33
C GLY A 79 -5.08 -24.00 12.41
N ILE A 80 -5.27 -24.22 11.10
CA ILE A 80 -4.21 -24.25 10.08
C ILE A 80 -3.58 -22.86 9.95
N LEU A 81 -4.42 -21.84 9.82
CA LEU A 81 -3.98 -20.47 9.99
C LEU A 81 -4.08 -20.14 11.47
N LYS A 82 -2.97 -19.70 12.06
CA LYS A 82 -3.05 -18.84 13.24
C LYS A 82 -3.77 -17.59 12.76
N GLY A 83 -5.07 -17.55 12.99
CA GLY A 83 -5.87 -16.40 12.59
C GLY A 83 -5.18 -15.14 13.04
N ARG A 84 -5.43 -14.05 12.30
CA ARG A 84 -5.19 -12.74 12.92
C ARG A 84 -5.75 -12.86 14.33
N ILE A 85 -4.93 -12.50 15.32
CA ILE A 85 -5.45 -11.71 16.42
C ILE A 85 -6.22 -10.63 15.68
N SER A 86 -7.52 -10.85 15.54
CA SER A 86 -8.38 -9.90 14.91
C SER A 86 -8.14 -8.60 15.67
N ASP A 87 -8.50 -7.50 15.07
CA ASP A 87 -8.86 -6.31 15.82
C ASP A 87 -10.10 -6.58 16.73
N GLY A 88 -10.23 -7.79 17.29
CA GLY A 88 -11.05 -8.15 18.43
C GLY A 88 -10.32 -7.68 19.67
N GLU A 89 -10.76 -6.54 20.17
CA GLU A 89 -10.52 -6.09 21.53
C GLU A 89 -9.08 -6.28 22.01
N ARG A 90 -8.13 -5.56 21.39
CA ARG A 90 -7.16 -4.94 22.29
C ARG A 90 -8.00 -4.00 23.13
N LYS A 91 -8.31 -4.40 24.36
CA LYS A 91 -8.48 -3.46 25.47
C LYS A 91 -7.16 -2.70 25.56
N LEU A 92 -6.98 -1.73 24.66
CA LEU A 92 -6.09 -0.62 24.90
C LEU A 92 -6.74 0.07 26.09
N GLU A 93 -6.13 -0.09 27.26
CA GLU A 93 -6.47 0.72 28.43
C GLU A 93 -6.67 2.17 27.96
N PRO A 94 -7.79 2.84 28.30
CA PRO A 94 -8.12 4.16 27.77
C PRO A 94 -6.95 5.15 27.85
N GLY A 95 -6.15 5.07 28.92
CA GLY A 95 -4.97 5.91 29.12
C GLY A 95 -3.79 5.65 28.18
N ALA A 96 -3.62 4.42 27.67
CA ALA A 96 -2.53 4.10 26.74
C ALA A 96 -2.80 4.68 25.34
N PHE A 97 -4.07 4.73 24.93
CA PHE A 97 -4.47 5.33 23.67
C PHE A 97 -4.38 6.87 23.73
N GLU A 98 -4.83 7.48 24.83
CA GLU A 98 -4.70 8.92 25.05
C GLU A 98 -3.24 9.37 25.11
N ALA A 99 -2.36 8.60 25.77
CA ALA A 99 -0.94 8.90 25.81
C ALA A 99 -0.29 8.83 24.41
N LEU A 100 -0.68 7.84 23.59
CA LEU A 100 -0.21 7.72 22.21
C LEU A 100 -0.74 8.85 21.33
N LEU A 101 -2.02 9.22 21.49
CA LEU A 101 -2.64 10.32 20.76
C LEU A 101 -1.93 11.64 21.10
N ALA A 102 -1.74 11.94 22.39
CA ALA A 102 -1.03 13.12 22.85
C ALA A 102 0.43 13.14 22.35
N SER A 103 1.11 11.99 22.30
CA SER A 103 2.45 11.90 21.72
C SER A 103 2.45 12.24 20.23
N LYS A 104 1.47 11.73 19.47
CA LYS A 104 1.35 11.99 18.03
C LYS A 104 0.96 13.43 17.74
N GLU A 105 0.12 14.04 18.57
CA GLU A 105 -0.23 15.46 18.47
C GLU A 105 0.97 16.37 18.71
N ARG A 106 1.81 16.07 19.70
CA ARG A 106 3.08 16.80 19.93
C ARG A 106 4.03 16.67 18.74
N GLU A 107 4.17 15.46 18.20
CA GLU A 107 4.98 15.20 17.01
C GLU A 107 4.47 16.00 15.80
N LEU A 108 3.15 16.00 15.56
CA LEU A 108 2.53 16.80 14.50
C LEU A 108 2.75 18.30 14.69
N LYS A 109 2.65 18.80 15.92
CA LYS A 109 2.90 20.22 16.23
C LYS A 109 4.35 20.59 15.95
N ALA A 110 5.31 19.80 16.41
CA ALA A 110 6.73 20.03 16.16
C ALA A 110 7.07 20.00 14.66
N LEU A 111 6.46 19.08 13.91
CA LEU A 111 6.63 19.01 12.45
C LEU A 111 6.06 20.24 11.75
N ARG A 112 4.87 20.73 12.17
CA ARG A 112 4.27 21.96 11.62
C ARG A 112 5.11 23.20 11.91
N GLU A 113 5.64 23.32 13.13
CA GLU A 113 6.54 24.41 13.50
C GLU A 113 7.84 24.37 12.69
N ARG A 114 8.45 23.19 12.52
CA ARG A 114 9.64 23.03 11.69
C ARG A 114 9.38 23.37 10.22
N LEU A 115 8.21 23.01 9.69
CA LEU A 115 7.79 23.36 8.34
C LEU A 115 7.68 24.88 8.21
N ALA A 116 6.98 25.54 9.14
CA ALA A 116 6.80 27.00 9.15
C ALA A 116 8.14 27.76 9.22
N MET A 117 9.09 27.30 10.04
CA MET A 117 10.44 27.88 10.09
C MET A 117 11.18 27.69 8.76
N LYS A 118 11.12 26.50 8.17
CA LYS A 118 11.79 26.20 6.90
C LYS A 118 11.18 26.96 5.73
N THR A 119 9.88 27.24 5.74
CA THR A 119 9.24 28.07 4.71
C THR A 119 9.65 29.53 4.86
N ALA A 120 9.69 30.07 6.08
CA ALA A 120 10.15 31.43 6.32
C ALA A 120 11.62 31.64 5.93
N GLU A 121 12.49 30.68 6.27
CA GLU A 121 13.90 30.68 5.85
C GLU A 121 14.04 30.65 4.32
N ASN A 122 13.26 29.80 3.64
CA ASN A 122 13.25 29.76 2.17
C ASN A 122 12.78 31.09 1.56
N GLU A 123 11.73 31.71 2.09
CA GLU A 123 11.26 33.00 1.61
C GLU A 123 12.31 34.09 1.80
N GLN A 124 13.01 34.09 2.94
CA GLN A 124 14.09 35.04 3.20
C GLN A 124 15.28 34.83 2.26
N LEU A 125 15.66 33.57 2.00
CA LEU A 125 16.73 33.24 1.04
C LEU A 125 16.35 33.65 -0.38
N LYS A 126 15.10 33.39 -0.80
CA LYS A 126 14.59 33.85 -2.11
C LYS A 126 14.63 35.36 -2.26
N LYS A 127 14.26 36.12 -1.21
CA LYS A 127 14.37 37.58 -1.20
C LYS A 127 15.83 38.04 -1.36
N LYS A 128 16.76 37.46 -0.60
CA LYS A 128 18.20 37.77 -0.71
C LYS A 128 18.74 37.48 -2.11
N LEU A 129 18.32 36.36 -2.70
CA LEU A 129 18.74 35.95 -4.03
C LEU A 129 18.22 36.93 -5.08
N SER A 130 16.93 37.27 -5.03
CA SER A 130 16.32 38.28 -5.91
C SER A 130 16.99 39.66 -5.77
N SER A 131 17.31 40.10 -4.55
CA SER A 131 18.04 41.37 -4.35
C SER A 131 19.48 41.32 -4.88
N SER A 132 20.13 40.16 -4.82
CA SER A 132 21.47 39.99 -5.39
C SER A 132 21.42 39.98 -6.91
N GLU A 133 20.42 39.32 -7.50
CA GLU A 133 20.17 39.33 -8.95
C GLU A 133 19.91 40.74 -9.46
N SER A 134 19.03 41.51 -8.80
CA SER A 134 18.77 42.90 -9.20
C SER A 134 20.01 43.79 -9.10
N PHE A 135 20.82 43.60 -8.06
CA PHE A 135 22.08 44.33 -7.89
C PHE A 135 23.10 43.99 -8.99
N LEU A 136 23.15 42.72 -9.42
CA LEU A 136 23.99 42.30 -10.54
C LEU A 136 23.49 42.88 -11.86
N ASP A 137 22.18 42.96 -12.07
CA ASP A 137 21.59 43.62 -13.25
C ASP A 137 21.90 45.12 -13.29
N ASP A 138 21.92 45.80 -12.13
CA ASP A 138 22.24 47.22 -12.02
C ASP A 138 23.74 47.52 -12.23
N ILE A 139 24.63 46.61 -11.79
CA ILE A 139 26.10 46.77 -11.89
C ILE A 139 26.66 46.30 -13.23
N ILE A 140 25.99 45.36 -13.88
CA ILE A 140 26.35 44.91 -15.22
C ILE A 140 25.43 45.67 -16.18
N PRO A 141 25.76 46.90 -16.62
CA PRO A 141 25.00 47.58 -17.65
C PRO A 141 25.12 46.74 -18.92
N SER A 142 24.12 45.88 -19.17
CA SER A 142 24.00 44.95 -20.30
C SER A 142 25.22 44.96 -21.22
N GLY A 143 26.29 44.29 -20.79
CA GLY A 143 27.39 43.98 -21.68
C GLY A 143 26.79 43.13 -22.78
N ARG A 144 26.66 43.70 -23.99
CA ARG A 144 26.19 43.03 -25.21
C ARG A 144 26.54 41.55 -25.13
N ARG A 145 25.55 40.66 -25.31
CA ARG A 145 25.86 39.33 -25.84
C ARG A 145 26.53 39.58 -27.19
N VAL A 146 27.85 39.51 -27.23
CA VAL A 146 28.59 39.43 -28.48
C VAL A 146 28.28 38.03 -29.01
N CYS A 147 27.32 37.96 -29.92
CA CYS A 147 27.22 36.84 -30.83
C CYS A 147 28.40 36.97 -31.81
N LEU A 148 29.44 36.16 -31.62
CA LEU A 148 30.35 35.68 -32.66
C LEU A 148 30.59 34.19 -32.41
#